data_AF-A0A0G2J3J0-F1
#
_entry.id   AF-A0A0G2J3J0-F1
#
_cell.length_a   1.000
_cell.length_b   1.000
_cell.length_c   1.000
_cell.angle_alpha   90.00
_cell.angle_beta   90.00
_cell.angle_gamma   90.00
#
_symmetry.space_group_name_H-M   'P 1'
#
loop_
_entity.id
_entity.type
_entity.pdbx_description
1 polymer ?
#
loop_
_entity_poly.entity_id
_entity_poly.type
_entity_poly.pdbx_seq_one_letter_code
_entity_poly.pdbx_strand_id
1 'polypeptide(L)'
;MGVLQALETIRVLTQTLTADKTTTATPSAITPTLHLFSAFSTPPFRSIRLRPRRQDCAVCSAAGTITLDSLRSGSMDYVQFCGGVVGAEALLGVEERISASEYWRRYRERQQDREGEGEGPILIDVREAVQYGLGALKGSINIPMSLILSSPPPSFSSSSSTAESAANGTRATTAHPLPSWYPSSLLDTCPSKPIHVVCRLGNDSQVAVRKLKELGVDRGGERWVGDIQGGLSAWREEVEAEFPDY
;
A
#
# COMPACT_ATOMS: atom_id res chain seq x y z
N MET A 1 -4.57 26.09 -14.97
CA MET A 1 -3.50 25.17 -15.41
C MET A 1 -3.81 24.44 -16.71
N GLY A 2 -5.02 23.89 -16.91
CA GLY A 2 -5.36 23.11 -18.13
C GLY A 2 -5.04 23.79 -19.47
N VAL A 3 -5.41 25.06 -19.66
CA VAL A 3 -5.10 25.81 -20.90
C VAL A 3 -3.59 25.95 -21.12
N LEU A 4 -2.80 26.16 -20.06
CA LEU A 4 -1.34 26.24 -20.14
C LEU A 4 -0.72 24.88 -20.50
N GLN A 5 -1.27 23.78 -19.98
CA GLN A 5 -0.84 22.44 -20.36
C GLN A 5 -1.12 22.16 -21.84
N ALA A 6 -2.28 22.55 -22.36
CA ALA A 6 -2.61 22.42 -23.78
C ALA A 6 -1.64 23.24 -24.66
N LEU A 7 -1.32 24.47 -24.25
CA LEU A 7 -0.35 25.33 -24.93
C LEU A 7 1.04 24.69 -24.99
N GLU A 8 1.55 24.18 -23.87
CA GLU A 8 2.85 23.48 -23.83
C GLU A 8 2.84 22.24 -24.73
N THR A 9 1.75 21.46 -24.74
CA THR A 9 1.61 20.31 -25.65
C THR A 9 1.67 20.73 -27.11
N ILE A 10 0.93 21.77 -27.51
CA ILE A 10 0.97 22.29 -28.89
C ILE A 10 2.39 22.76 -29.23
N ARG A 11 3.05 23.46 -28.31
CA ARG A 11 4.42 23.92 -28.50
C ARG A 11 5.38 22.75 -28.73
N VAL A 12 5.33 21.71 -27.90
CA VAL A 12 6.17 20.51 -28.04
C VAL A 12 5.91 19.81 -29.38
N LEU A 13 4.65 19.62 -29.77
CA LEU A 13 4.29 18.93 -31.02
C LEU A 13 4.67 19.71 -32.28
N THR A 14 4.58 21.04 -32.23
CA THR A 14 4.87 21.91 -33.39
C THR A 14 6.35 22.25 -33.53
N GLN A 15 7.10 22.28 -32.44
CA GLN A 15 8.53 22.60 -32.46
C GLN A 15 9.39 21.50 -33.11
N THR A 16 8.91 20.25 -33.14
CA THR A 16 9.56 19.15 -33.89
C THR A 16 9.28 19.18 -35.39
N LEU A 17 8.22 19.86 -35.82
CA LEU A 17 7.81 19.94 -37.24
C LEU A 17 8.62 20.98 -38.03
N THR A 18 9.35 21.88 -37.36
CA THR A 18 10.20 22.90 -38.00
C THR A 18 11.69 22.54 -38.01
N ALA A 19 12.07 21.41 -37.40
CA ALA A 19 13.43 20.85 -37.49
C ALA A 19 13.60 20.09 -38.81
N ASP A 20 13.43 20.80 -39.94
CA ASP A 20 13.67 20.24 -41.26
C ASP A 20 15.18 20.13 -41.51
N LYS A 21 15.56 19.04 -42.20
CA LYS A 21 16.87 18.37 -42.25
C LYS A 21 18.09 19.16 -42.79
N THR A 22 18.07 20.49 -42.87
CA THR A 22 19.06 21.23 -43.70
C THR A 22 19.84 22.34 -43.03
N THR A 23 19.73 22.53 -41.72
CA THR A 23 20.56 23.50 -41.01
C THR A 23 21.08 22.93 -39.71
N THR A 24 22.40 23.01 -39.54
CA THR A 24 23.19 22.72 -38.34
C THR A 24 22.87 23.69 -37.19
N ALA A 25 21.61 24.07 -37.02
CA ALA A 25 21.12 24.88 -35.93
C ALA A 25 20.60 23.93 -34.85
N THR A 26 21.33 23.87 -33.75
CA THR A 26 20.96 23.16 -32.53
C THR A 26 19.49 23.46 -32.20
N PRO A 27 18.60 22.45 -32.08
CA PRO A 27 17.22 22.69 -31.68
C PRO A 27 17.24 23.44 -30.34
N SER A 28 16.54 24.57 -30.26
CA SER A 28 16.48 25.35 -29.03
C SER A 28 15.89 24.49 -27.91
N ALA A 29 16.74 24.00 -27.02
CA ALA A 29 16.34 23.09 -25.96
C ALA A 29 15.29 23.77 -25.07
N ILE A 30 14.11 23.17 -24.98
CA ILE A 30 13.05 23.63 -24.10
C ILE A 30 13.59 23.58 -22.66
N THR A 31 13.73 24.73 -22.02
CA THR A 31 14.18 24.81 -20.62
C THR A 31 12.96 24.65 -19.72
N PRO A 32 12.85 23.57 -18.94
CA PRO A 32 11.67 23.33 -18.13
C PRO A 32 11.61 24.31 -16.95
N THR A 33 10.42 24.82 -16.67
CA THR A 33 10.15 25.70 -15.53
C THR A 33 8.94 25.19 -14.76
N LEU A 34 8.96 25.37 -13.44
CA LEU A 34 7.82 25.19 -12.57
C LEU A 34 7.01 26.48 -12.55
N HIS A 35 5.83 26.44 -13.16
CA HIS A 35 4.91 27.57 -13.17
C HIS A 35 3.98 27.51 -11.95
N LEU A 36 3.97 28.59 -11.16
CA LEU A 36 3.20 28.73 -9.94
C LEU A 36 2.20 29.86 -10.10
N PHE A 37 0.97 29.64 -9.64
CA PHE A 37 -0.08 30.64 -9.56
C PHE A 37 -0.50 30.83 -8.10
N SER A 38 -0.58 32.08 -7.66
CA SER A 38 -1.18 32.45 -6.39
C SER A 38 -1.91 33.79 -6.54
N ALA A 39 -3.24 33.75 -6.42
CA ALA A 39 -4.14 34.86 -6.75
C ALA A 39 -3.85 36.14 -5.95
N PHE A 40 -3.35 35.99 -4.72
CA PHE A 40 -3.07 37.09 -3.80
C PHE A 40 -1.58 37.46 -3.74
N SER A 41 -0.72 36.79 -4.53
CA SER A 41 0.70 37.11 -4.58
C SER A 41 1.00 38.19 -5.62
N THR A 42 2.06 38.97 -5.39
CA THR A 42 2.56 39.98 -6.32
C THR A 42 3.99 39.61 -6.73
N PRO A 43 4.24 39.13 -7.95
CA PRO A 43 3.27 38.86 -9.02
C PRO A 43 2.47 37.57 -8.81
N PRO A 44 1.24 37.47 -9.35
CA PRO A 44 0.37 36.30 -9.19
C PRO A 44 0.89 35.06 -9.92
N PHE A 45 1.75 35.26 -10.92
CA PHE A 45 2.40 34.20 -11.69
C PHE A 45 3.91 34.25 -11.44
N ARG A 46 4.48 33.09 -11.11
CA ARG A 46 5.93 32.93 -10.95
C ARG A 46 6.40 31.71 -11.74
N SER A 47 7.53 31.84 -12.42
CA SER A 47 8.17 30.74 -13.14
C SER A 47 9.55 30.49 -12.54
N ILE A 48 9.75 29.30 -11.99
CA ILE A 48 11.01 28.89 -11.37
C ILE A 48 11.72 27.92 -12.30
N ARG A 49 12.97 28.19 -12.65
CA ARG A 49 13.76 27.25 -13.47
C ARG A 49 14.01 25.95 -12.71
N LEU A 50 13.73 24.81 -13.34
CA LEU A 50 13.99 23.52 -12.74
C LEU A 50 15.49 23.18 -12.80
N ARG A 51 15.95 22.42 -11.79
CA ARG A 51 17.30 21.85 -11.78
C ARG A 51 17.44 20.78 -12.86
N PRO A 52 18.65 20.58 -13.41
CA PRO A 52 18.92 19.48 -14.33
C PRO A 52 18.72 18.12 -13.63
N ARG A 53 18.70 17.05 -14.44
CA ARG A 53 18.62 15.67 -13.96
C ARG A 53 19.70 15.41 -12.92
N ARG A 54 19.30 14.85 -11.77
CA ARG A 54 20.21 14.36 -10.73
C ARG A 54 20.87 13.05 -11.16
N GLN A 55 22.17 12.90 -10.91
CA GLN A 55 22.91 11.67 -11.22
C GLN A 55 22.62 10.53 -10.24
N ASP A 56 22.00 10.84 -9.10
CA ASP A 56 21.62 9.92 -8.03
C ASP A 56 20.08 9.76 -7.90
N CYS A 57 19.32 10.11 -8.96
CA CYS A 57 17.87 9.94 -8.95
C CYS A 57 17.47 8.46 -8.92
N ALA A 58 16.62 8.07 -7.95
CA ALA A 58 16.11 6.70 -7.81
C ALA A 58 15.37 6.15 -9.05
N VAL A 59 14.91 7.02 -9.97
CA VAL A 59 14.15 6.63 -11.17
C VAL A 59 14.99 6.71 -12.44
N CYS A 60 15.65 7.86 -12.71
CA CYS A 60 16.26 8.14 -14.01
C CYS A 60 17.79 8.26 -14.00
N SER A 61 18.45 7.89 -12.89
CA SER A 61 19.91 7.73 -12.87
C SER A 61 20.36 6.40 -13.49
N ALA A 62 21.67 6.26 -13.72
CA ALA A 62 22.26 5.01 -14.19
C ALA A 62 22.15 3.87 -13.15
N ALA A 63 22.00 4.21 -11.87
CA ALA A 63 21.84 3.28 -10.76
C ALA A 63 20.43 3.39 -10.13
N GLY A 64 19.41 3.68 -10.94
CA GLY A 64 18.03 3.80 -10.48
C GLY A 64 17.52 2.52 -9.82
N THR A 65 16.89 2.65 -8.66
CA THR A 65 16.32 1.52 -7.89
C THR A 65 14.87 1.24 -8.27
N ILE A 66 14.17 2.20 -8.86
CA ILE A 66 12.78 2.05 -9.31
C ILE A 66 12.77 1.50 -10.73
N THR A 67 12.42 0.21 -10.84
CA THR A 67 12.30 -0.52 -12.09
C THR A 67 10.85 -0.77 -12.47
N LEU A 68 10.63 -1.14 -13.73
CA LEU A 68 9.31 -1.55 -14.22
C LEU A 68 8.79 -2.79 -13.47
N ASP A 69 9.67 -3.72 -13.10
CA ASP A 69 9.30 -4.89 -12.31
C ASP A 69 8.94 -4.49 -10.87
N SER A 70 9.63 -3.51 -10.28
CA SER A 70 9.29 -2.97 -8.96
C SER A 70 7.91 -2.31 -8.94
N LEU A 71 7.56 -1.58 -10.02
CA LEU A 71 6.23 -0.99 -10.22
C LEU A 71 5.13 -2.07 -10.37
N ARG A 72 5.41 -3.13 -11.13
CA ARG A 72 4.42 -4.19 -11.42
C ARG A 72 4.21 -5.16 -10.27
N SER A 73 5.29 -5.50 -9.56
CA SER A 73 5.23 -6.35 -8.38
C SER A 73 4.63 -5.63 -7.18
N GLY A 74 4.59 -4.30 -7.17
CA GLY A 74 4.16 -3.55 -5.98
C GLY A 74 5.23 -3.53 -4.88
N SER A 75 6.47 -3.92 -5.17
CA SER A 75 7.58 -3.83 -4.21
C SER A 75 7.98 -2.39 -3.87
N MET A 76 7.48 -1.40 -4.62
CA MET A 76 7.62 0.02 -4.31
C MET A 76 6.35 0.60 -3.68
N ASP A 77 6.48 1.16 -2.48
CA ASP A 77 5.43 1.97 -1.87
C ASP A 77 5.41 3.35 -2.56
N TYR A 78 4.45 3.54 -3.46
CA TYR A 78 4.25 4.80 -4.19
C TYR A 78 3.97 5.97 -3.26
N VAL A 79 3.24 5.74 -2.15
CA VAL A 79 2.88 6.78 -1.19
C VAL A 79 4.13 7.24 -0.45
N GLN A 80 4.95 6.30 0.04
CA GLN A 80 6.27 6.59 0.60
C GLN A 80 7.18 7.31 -0.41
N PHE A 81 7.25 6.84 -1.66
CA PHE A 81 8.13 7.40 -2.67
C PHE A 81 7.76 8.84 -3.07
N CYS A 82 6.47 9.11 -3.28
CA CYS A 82 5.99 10.43 -3.68
C CYS A 82 5.95 11.44 -2.53
N GLY A 83 6.37 11.04 -1.32
CA GLY A 83 6.22 11.87 -0.11
C GLY A 83 4.76 12.11 0.23
N GLY A 84 3.87 11.23 -0.24
CA GLY A 84 2.48 11.25 0.17
C GLY A 84 2.40 10.82 1.62
N VAL A 85 1.68 11.58 2.42
CA VAL A 85 1.02 11.00 3.58
C VAL A 85 -0.04 10.05 2.98
N VAL A 86 -0.10 8.78 3.40
CA VAL A 86 -1.38 8.04 3.31
C VAL A 86 -2.37 9.02 3.92
N GLY A 87 -3.36 9.49 3.13
CA GLY A 87 -4.06 10.77 3.34
C GLY A 87 -4.40 11.08 4.80
N ALA A 88 -4.69 12.36 5.10
CA ALA A 88 -5.01 12.81 6.46
C ALA A 88 -6.05 11.94 7.22
N GLU A 89 -6.83 11.10 6.52
CA GLU A 89 -7.52 9.94 7.09
C GLU A 89 -6.74 8.62 6.91
N ALA A 90 -6.30 8.01 8.03
CA ALA A 90 -5.92 6.60 8.06
C ALA A 90 -7.03 5.73 7.44
N LEU A 91 -6.64 4.68 6.69
CA LEU A 91 -7.60 3.79 6.02
C LEU A 91 -8.39 2.93 7.01
N LEU A 92 -7.85 2.75 8.21
CA LEU A 92 -8.43 2.07 9.37
C LEU A 92 -8.70 3.07 10.49
N GLY A 93 -9.71 2.80 11.29
CA GLY A 93 -9.97 3.55 12.53
C GLY A 93 -8.92 3.25 13.60
N VAL A 94 -8.77 4.15 14.58
CA VAL A 94 -7.78 4.00 15.68
C VAL A 94 -7.97 2.67 16.44
N GLU A 95 -9.20 2.20 16.60
CA GLU A 95 -9.55 0.94 17.27
C GLU A 95 -9.08 -0.33 16.53
N GLU A 96 -8.76 -0.18 15.25
CA GLU A 96 -8.30 -1.25 14.37
C GLU A 96 -6.78 -1.22 14.21
N ARG A 97 -6.09 -0.39 15.01
CA ARG A 97 -4.63 -0.25 15.01
C ARG A 97 -4.09 -0.45 16.42
N ILE A 98 -2.92 -1.06 16.52
CA ILE A 98 -2.23 -1.28 17.79
C ILE A 98 -0.79 -0.80 17.67
N SER A 99 -0.23 -0.19 18.71
CA SER A 99 1.20 0.16 18.71
C SER A 99 2.06 -1.10 18.79
N ALA A 100 3.31 -1.00 18.34
CA ALA A 100 4.25 -2.12 18.40
C ALA A 100 4.51 -2.56 19.85
N SER A 101 4.72 -1.60 20.75
CA SER A 101 4.87 -1.82 22.20
C SER A 101 3.69 -2.55 22.82
N GLU A 102 2.46 -2.13 22.52
CA GLU A 102 1.23 -2.72 23.08
C GLU A 102 0.98 -4.13 22.54
N TYR A 103 1.21 -4.36 21.25
CA TYR A 103 1.17 -5.71 20.67
C TYR A 103 2.19 -6.64 21.36
N TRP A 104 3.43 -6.18 21.53
CA TRP A 104 4.48 -6.99 22.18
C TRP A 104 4.18 -7.31 23.64
N ARG A 105 3.66 -6.33 24.39
CA ARG A 105 3.22 -6.53 25.77
C ARG A 105 2.18 -7.65 25.87
N ARG A 106 1.13 -7.59 25.05
CA ARG A 106 0.06 -8.62 24.99
C ARG A 106 0.59 -9.98 24.53
N TYR A 107 1.57 -10.00 23.63
CA TYR A 107 2.21 -11.23 23.16
C TYR A 107 2.98 -11.91 24.30
N ARG A 108 3.76 -11.15 25.08
CA ARG A 108 4.54 -11.66 26.21
C ARG A 108 3.70 -12.17 27.37
N GLU A 109 2.65 -11.44 27.75
CA GLU A 109 1.72 -11.85 28.82
C GLU A 109 1.13 -13.24 28.50
N ARG A 110 0.65 -13.45 27.27
CA ARG A 110 0.09 -14.74 26.85
C ARG A 110 1.12 -15.86 26.73
N GLN A 111 2.41 -15.53 26.54
CA GLN A 111 3.49 -16.52 26.52
C GLN A 111 3.81 -17.02 27.95
N GLN A 112 3.70 -16.17 28.96
CA GLN A 112 3.98 -16.54 30.35
C GLN A 112 2.87 -17.40 30.97
N ASP A 113 1.62 -17.23 30.54
CA ASP A 113 0.48 -17.99 31.04
C ASP A 113 0.36 -19.42 30.45
N ARG A 114 1.31 -19.88 29.64
CA ARG A 114 1.18 -21.11 28.81
C ARG A 114 2.22 -22.20 29.08
N GLU A 115 1.95 -22.99 30.11
CA GLU A 115 2.31 -24.43 30.13
C GLU A 115 1.24 -25.31 29.43
N GLY A 116 0.19 -24.72 28.84
CA GLY A 116 -0.89 -25.43 28.13
C GLY A 116 -1.14 -24.88 26.72
N GLU A 117 -1.56 -25.77 25.80
CA GLU A 117 -1.79 -25.65 24.35
C GLU A 117 -2.76 -24.55 23.88
N GLY A 118 -2.59 -23.32 24.34
CA GLY A 118 -3.14 -22.17 23.65
C GLY A 118 -2.17 -21.75 22.54
N GLU A 119 -2.62 -21.55 21.32
CA GLU A 119 -1.83 -20.93 20.26
C GLU A 119 -1.99 -19.40 20.28
N GLY A 120 -0.92 -18.65 20.02
CA GLY A 120 -0.84 -17.17 20.15
C GLY A 120 -1.76 -16.39 19.20
N PRO A 121 -1.75 -15.04 19.28
CA PRO A 121 -2.36 -14.21 18.24
C PRO A 121 -1.73 -14.52 16.88
N ILE A 122 -2.51 -14.38 15.80
CA ILE A 122 -2.02 -14.57 14.44
C ILE A 122 -1.36 -13.28 13.99
N LEU A 123 -0.13 -13.38 13.49
CA LEU A 123 0.61 -12.25 12.95
C LEU A 123 0.90 -12.51 11.45
N ILE A 124 0.45 -11.59 10.60
CA ILE A 124 0.65 -11.63 9.16
C ILE A 124 1.63 -10.53 8.78
N ASP A 125 2.72 -10.90 8.14
CA ASP A 125 3.69 -9.96 7.58
C ASP A 125 3.46 -9.81 6.08
N VAL A 126 3.01 -8.63 5.66
CA VAL A 126 2.65 -8.36 4.26
C VAL A 126 3.78 -7.79 3.43
N ARG A 127 5.00 -7.75 3.96
CA ARG A 127 6.16 -7.35 3.17
C ARG A 127 6.43 -8.38 2.07
N GLU A 128 7.11 -7.93 1.01
CA GLU A 128 7.59 -8.84 -0.02
C GLU A 128 8.53 -9.90 0.56
N ALA A 129 8.53 -11.10 -0.04
CA ALA A 129 9.28 -12.26 0.48
C ALA A 129 10.78 -11.97 0.66
N VAL A 130 11.36 -11.13 -0.19
CA VAL A 130 12.77 -10.69 -0.06
C VAL A 130 12.99 -9.88 1.21
N GLN A 131 12.10 -8.94 1.53
CA GLN A 131 12.18 -8.13 2.75
C GLN A 131 11.95 -9.00 4.00
N TYR A 132 10.99 -9.92 3.93
CA TYR A 132 10.74 -10.90 4.99
C TYR A 132 11.98 -11.77 5.28
N GLY A 133 12.69 -12.19 4.24
CA GLY A 133 13.93 -12.97 4.35
C GLY A 133 15.10 -12.25 5.00
N LEU A 134 15.10 -10.90 5.09
CA LEU A 134 16.13 -10.14 5.80
C LEU A 134 15.98 -10.22 7.32
N GLY A 135 14.75 -10.44 7.80
CA GLY A 135 14.43 -10.49 9.22
C GLY A 135 12.92 -10.43 9.41
N ALA A 136 12.39 -11.30 10.28
CA ALA A 136 10.95 -11.47 10.50
C ALA A 136 10.63 -11.66 11.97
N LEU A 137 9.44 -11.20 12.38
CA LEU A 137 8.94 -11.43 13.74
C LEU A 137 8.63 -12.92 13.95
N LYS A 138 9.04 -13.45 15.10
CA LYS A 138 8.89 -14.89 15.40
C LYS A 138 7.43 -15.33 15.35
N GLY A 139 7.14 -16.35 14.53
CA GLY A 139 5.80 -16.90 14.36
C GLY A 139 4.88 -16.08 13.44
N SER A 140 5.42 -15.07 12.75
CA SER A 140 4.68 -14.38 11.68
C SER A 140 4.51 -15.26 10.44
N ILE A 141 3.42 -15.07 9.71
CA ILE A 141 3.14 -15.71 8.42
C ILE A 141 3.36 -14.66 7.33
N ASN A 142 4.26 -14.92 6.38
CA ASN A 142 4.47 -14.01 5.26
C ASN A 142 3.39 -14.17 4.17
N ILE A 143 2.70 -13.08 3.84
CA ILE A 143 1.77 -13.00 2.71
C ILE A 143 2.10 -11.72 1.93
N PRO A 144 2.99 -11.78 0.93
CA PRO A 144 3.44 -10.61 0.19
C PRO A 144 2.30 -9.73 -0.31
N MET A 145 2.45 -8.41 -0.14
CA MET A 145 1.46 -7.43 -0.57
C MET A 145 1.16 -7.55 -2.07
N SER A 146 2.17 -7.85 -2.89
CA SER A 146 2.03 -8.18 -4.31
C SER A 146 0.93 -9.21 -4.59
N LEU A 147 0.82 -10.26 -3.79
CA LEU A 147 -0.20 -11.29 -3.92
C LEU A 147 -1.59 -10.75 -3.54
N ILE A 148 -1.68 -10.02 -2.43
CA ILE A 148 -2.95 -9.44 -1.94
C ILE A 148 -3.55 -8.50 -3.00
N LEU A 149 -2.73 -7.62 -3.58
CA LEU A 149 -3.15 -6.65 -4.60
C LEU A 149 -3.47 -7.29 -5.95
N SER A 150 -2.82 -8.40 -6.30
CA SER A 150 -3.10 -9.13 -7.55
C SER A 150 -4.47 -9.80 -7.59
N SER A 151 -5.17 -9.87 -6.45
CA SER A 151 -6.50 -10.48 -6.36
C SER A 151 -7.55 -9.60 -7.04
N PRO A 152 -8.38 -10.16 -7.93
CA PRO A 152 -9.53 -9.40 -8.43
C PRO A 152 -10.40 -8.92 -7.26
N PRO A 153 -10.99 -7.72 -7.34
CA PRO A 153 -11.99 -7.31 -6.37
C PRO A 153 -13.15 -8.32 -6.39
N PRO A 154 -13.78 -8.62 -5.24
CA PRO A 154 -15.00 -9.42 -5.24
C PRO A 154 -16.00 -8.71 -6.15
N SER A 155 -16.41 -9.36 -7.24
CA SER A 155 -17.37 -8.81 -8.19
C SER A 155 -18.68 -8.54 -7.45
N PHE A 156 -18.96 -7.26 -7.19
CA PHE A 156 -20.23 -6.80 -6.65
C PHE A 156 -21.32 -7.12 -7.68
N SER A 157 -22.08 -8.19 -7.48
CA SER A 157 -23.31 -8.40 -8.22
C SER A 157 -24.30 -7.32 -7.77
N SER A 158 -24.46 -6.28 -8.58
CA SER A 158 -25.55 -5.32 -8.45
C SER A 158 -26.87 -6.03 -8.72
N SER A 159 -27.47 -6.63 -7.69
CA SER A 159 -28.85 -7.09 -7.75
C SER A 159 -29.76 -5.87 -7.64
N SER A 160 -30.02 -5.23 -8.78
CA SER A 160 -31.17 -4.36 -8.96
C SER A 160 -32.43 -5.16 -8.64
N SER A 161 -33.14 -4.70 -7.61
CA SER A 161 -34.45 -5.16 -7.19
C SER A 161 -35.43 -5.23 -8.35
N THR A 162 -35.84 -6.43 -8.73
CA THR A 162 -37.19 -6.69 -9.23
C THR A 162 -37.78 -7.77 -8.35
N ALA A 163 -38.89 -7.43 -7.71
CA ALA A 163 -39.66 -8.31 -6.87
C ALA A 163 -40.31 -9.40 -7.72
N GLU A 164 -40.27 -10.65 -7.26
CA GLU A 164 -41.44 -11.53 -7.19
C GLU A 164 -41.13 -12.82 -6.41
N SER A 165 -42.09 -13.19 -5.57
CA SER A 165 -42.06 -14.25 -4.57
C SER A 165 -42.08 -15.66 -5.15
N ALA A 166 -41.35 -16.60 -4.52
CA ALA A 166 -41.86 -17.93 -4.18
C ALA A 166 -40.87 -18.69 -3.30
N ALA A 167 -41.40 -19.32 -2.25
CA ALA A 167 -40.69 -20.06 -1.24
C ALA A 167 -40.01 -21.33 -1.78
N ASN A 168 -38.73 -21.53 -1.45
CA ASN A 168 -38.28 -22.81 -0.90
C ASN A 168 -36.93 -22.64 -0.17
N GLY A 169 -36.82 -23.24 1.01
CA GLY A 169 -35.65 -23.12 1.88
C GLY A 169 -34.47 -23.93 1.37
N THR A 170 -33.39 -23.25 1.01
CA THR A 170 -32.01 -23.72 1.20
C THR A 170 -31.10 -22.50 1.17
N ARG A 171 -30.53 -22.11 2.32
CA ARG A 171 -29.66 -20.94 2.45
C ARG A 171 -28.29 -21.31 1.88
N ALA A 172 -28.17 -21.27 0.56
CA ALA A 172 -26.89 -21.40 -0.13
C ALA A 172 -26.05 -20.16 0.18
N THR A 173 -25.09 -20.29 1.10
CA THR A 173 -24.01 -19.33 1.29
C THR A 173 -23.19 -19.30 0.00
N THR A 174 -23.33 -18.26 -0.79
CA THR A 174 -22.55 -18.04 -2.02
C THR A 174 -21.09 -17.80 -1.63
N ALA A 175 -20.32 -18.87 -1.51
CA ALA A 175 -18.90 -18.83 -1.26
C ALA A 175 -18.20 -18.24 -2.50
N HIS A 176 -17.72 -17.00 -2.38
CA HIS A 176 -16.74 -16.50 -3.33
C HIS A 176 -15.49 -17.39 -3.26
N PRO A 177 -14.90 -17.80 -4.40
CA PRO A 177 -13.67 -18.57 -4.36
C PRO A 177 -12.57 -17.72 -3.71
N LEU A 178 -12.04 -18.22 -2.59
CA LEU A 178 -10.97 -17.55 -1.87
C LEU A 178 -9.74 -17.44 -2.78
N PRO A 179 -8.97 -16.33 -2.71
CA PRO A 179 -7.73 -16.21 -3.46
C PRO A 179 -6.75 -17.34 -3.15
N SER A 180 -5.90 -17.74 -4.10
CA SER A 180 -4.94 -18.84 -3.92
C SER A 180 -3.90 -18.60 -2.83
N TRP A 181 -3.58 -17.34 -2.53
CA TRP A 181 -2.68 -16.95 -1.44
C TRP A 181 -3.35 -16.94 -0.07
N TYR A 182 -4.68 -17.09 -0.02
CA TYR A 182 -5.44 -17.03 1.21
C TYR A 182 -5.14 -18.27 2.06
N PRO A 183 -4.52 -18.14 3.25
CA PRO A 183 -4.24 -19.29 4.09
C PRO A 183 -5.54 -19.84 4.66
N SER A 184 -5.86 -21.10 4.36
CA SER A 184 -7.06 -21.78 4.92
C SER A 184 -7.08 -21.76 6.45
N SER A 185 -5.90 -21.72 7.08
CA SER A 185 -5.74 -21.56 8.53
C SER A 185 -6.36 -20.27 9.10
N LEU A 186 -6.57 -19.23 8.29
CA LEU A 186 -7.27 -18.01 8.73
C LEU A 186 -8.78 -18.23 8.91
N LEU A 187 -9.38 -19.20 8.21
CA LEU A 187 -10.79 -19.60 8.36
C LEU A 187 -10.97 -20.66 9.45
N ASP A 188 -10.01 -21.58 9.58
CA ASP A 188 -10.14 -22.73 10.48
C ASP A 188 -9.73 -22.45 11.94
N THR A 189 -9.11 -21.29 12.20
CA THR A 189 -8.72 -20.92 13.57
C THR A 189 -9.91 -20.50 14.43
N CYS A 190 -9.84 -20.77 15.74
CA CYS A 190 -10.84 -20.38 16.72
C CYS A 190 -11.28 -18.90 16.54
N PRO A 191 -12.58 -18.59 16.53
CA PRO A 191 -13.11 -17.23 16.30
C PRO A 191 -12.53 -16.19 17.27
N SER A 192 -12.04 -16.62 18.43
CA SER A 192 -11.45 -15.76 19.47
C SER A 192 -10.02 -15.27 19.20
N LYS A 193 -9.33 -15.75 18.15
CA LYS A 193 -7.92 -15.35 17.89
C LYS A 193 -7.86 -14.06 17.07
N PRO A 194 -7.30 -12.96 17.63
CA PRO A 194 -7.11 -11.73 16.87
C PRO A 194 -6.04 -11.90 15.78
N ILE A 195 -6.24 -11.22 14.65
CA ILE A 195 -5.28 -11.18 13.53
C ILE A 195 -4.63 -9.80 13.50
N HIS A 196 -3.30 -9.79 13.55
CA HIS A 196 -2.47 -8.60 13.46
C HIS A 196 -1.75 -8.61 12.13
N VAL A 197 -1.70 -7.47 11.45
CA VAL A 197 -1.00 -7.31 10.17
C VAL A 197 0.12 -6.30 10.33
N VAL A 198 1.30 -6.62 9.81
CA VAL A 198 2.47 -5.75 9.86
C VAL A 198 3.08 -5.62 8.46
N CYS A 199 3.57 -4.42 8.16
CA CYS A 199 4.42 -4.16 7.00
C CYS A 199 5.64 -3.35 7.45
N ARG A 200 6.39 -2.76 6.52
CA ARG A 200 7.58 -1.97 6.86
C ARG A 200 7.25 -0.72 7.70
N LEU A 201 6.26 0.07 7.29
CA LEU A 201 5.96 1.40 7.87
C LEU A 201 4.52 1.59 8.36
N GLY A 202 3.67 0.56 8.30
CA GLY A 202 2.25 0.67 8.69
C GLY A 202 1.33 1.26 7.62
N ASN A 203 1.76 1.35 6.36
CA ASN A 203 0.96 1.81 5.22
C ASN A 203 0.21 0.64 4.59
N ASP A 204 0.96 -0.27 3.98
CA ASP A 204 0.46 -1.48 3.31
C ASP A 204 -0.39 -2.36 4.23
N SER A 205 -0.03 -2.46 5.51
CA SER A 205 -0.77 -3.24 6.49
C SER A 205 -2.24 -2.80 6.62
N GLN A 206 -2.53 -1.51 6.48
CA GLN A 206 -3.91 -1.01 6.51
C GLN A 206 -4.71 -1.46 5.28
N VAL A 207 -4.10 -1.41 4.09
CA VAL A 207 -4.71 -1.89 2.84
C VAL A 207 -4.98 -3.39 2.94
N ALA A 208 -4.03 -4.14 3.46
CA ALA A 208 -4.17 -5.59 3.66
C ALA A 208 -5.29 -5.93 4.66
N VAL A 209 -5.39 -5.23 5.80
CA VAL A 209 -6.49 -5.43 6.76
C VAL A 209 -7.85 -5.21 6.11
N ARG A 210 -8.02 -4.14 5.33
CA ARG A 210 -9.27 -3.88 4.62
C ARG A 210 -9.61 -5.02 3.68
N LYS A 211 -8.64 -5.48 2.88
CA LYS A 211 -8.84 -6.59 1.95
C LYS A 211 -9.20 -7.89 2.67
N LEU A 212 -8.58 -8.17 3.82
CA LEU A 212 -8.90 -9.34 4.64
C LEU A 212 -10.34 -9.26 5.18
N LYS A 213 -10.80 -8.09 5.62
CA LYS A 213 -12.19 -7.84 6.05
C LYS A 213 -13.19 -8.02 4.91
N GLU A 214 -12.88 -7.51 3.72
CA GLU A 214 -13.70 -7.74 2.51
C GLU A 214 -13.84 -9.24 2.16
N LEU A 215 -12.84 -10.05 2.51
CA LEU A 215 -12.87 -11.52 2.36
C LEU A 215 -13.57 -12.24 3.53
N GLY A 216 -14.14 -11.51 4.49
CA GLY A 216 -14.90 -12.04 5.63
C GLY A 216 -14.06 -12.61 6.77
N VAL A 217 -12.77 -12.30 6.83
CA VAL A 217 -11.84 -12.80 7.87
C VAL A 217 -12.23 -12.33 9.28
N ASP A 218 -12.83 -11.15 9.38
CA ASP A 218 -13.31 -10.54 10.62
C ASP A 218 -14.65 -11.14 11.09
N ARG A 219 -15.28 -12.01 10.30
CA ARG A 219 -16.57 -12.66 10.60
C ARG A 219 -17.65 -11.65 10.98
N GLY A 220 -17.70 -10.52 10.27
CA GLY A 220 -18.67 -9.44 10.55
C GLY A 220 -18.43 -8.74 11.90
N GLY A 221 -17.18 -8.75 12.38
CA GLY A 221 -16.75 -8.07 13.61
C GLY A 221 -16.57 -8.99 14.82
N GLU A 222 -16.91 -10.29 14.72
CA GLU A 222 -16.67 -11.25 15.81
C GLU A 222 -15.18 -11.48 16.09
N ARG A 223 -14.33 -11.30 15.07
CA ARG A 223 -12.88 -11.40 15.18
C ARG A 223 -12.23 -10.05 14.95
N TRP A 224 -11.38 -9.63 15.89
CA TRP A 224 -10.55 -8.44 15.71
C TRP A 224 -9.49 -8.68 14.63
N VAL A 225 -9.44 -7.80 13.64
CA VAL A 225 -8.45 -7.77 12.56
C VAL A 225 -7.93 -6.33 12.44
N GLY A 226 -6.64 -6.14 12.67
CA GLY A 226 -6.03 -4.81 12.70
C GLY A 226 -4.55 -4.82 12.38
N ASP A 227 -3.96 -3.63 12.26
CA ASP A 227 -2.53 -3.48 11.92
C ASP A 227 -1.66 -3.00 13.07
N ILE A 228 -0.37 -3.28 12.98
CA ILE A 228 0.66 -2.67 13.84
C ILE A 228 0.99 -1.29 13.28
N GLN A 229 0.65 -0.26 14.04
CA GLN A 229 0.91 1.13 13.69
C GLN A 229 2.42 1.37 13.53
N GLY A 230 2.80 2.04 12.45
CA GLY A 230 4.20 2.32 12.13
C GLY A 230 5.03 1.12 11.66
N GLY A 231 4.43 -0.07 11.58
CA GLY A 231 5.06 -1.27 11.04
C GLY A 231 6.32 -1.70 11.80
N LEU A 232 7.27 -2.30 11.08
CA LEU A 232 8.55 -2.74 11.64
C LEU A 232 9.50 -1.59 11.99
N SER A 233 9.32 -0.39 11.42
CA SER A 233 10.06 0.79 11.89
C SER A 233 9.69 1.11 13.34
N ALA A 234 8.39 1.15 13.66
CA ALA A 234 7.94 1.33 15.04
C ALA A 234 8.33 0.14 15.94
N TRP A 235 8.32 -1.09 15.42
CA TRP A 235 8.84 -2.24 16.17
C TRP A 235 10.28 -2.05 16.61
N ARG A 236 11.14 -1.60 15.69
CA ARG A 236 12.54 -1.33 16.00
C ARG A 236 12.68 -0.24 17.06
N GLU A 237 11.91 0.83 16.94
CA GLU A 237 11.99 1.98 17.86
C GLU A 237 11.44 1.65 19.26
N GLU A 238 10.34 0.89 19.34
CA GLU A 238 9.59 0.68 20.58
C GLU A 238 9.90 -0.65 21.29
N VAL A 239 10.37 -1.66 20.56
CA VAL A 239 10.45 -3.05 21.06
C VAL A 239 11.85 -3.64 20.94
N GLU A 240 12.45 -3.57 19.75
CA GLU A 240 13.71 -4.28 19.45
C GLU A 240 14.62 -3.44 18.55
N ALA A 241 15.46 -2.60 19.17
CA ALA A 241 16.35 -1.68 18.47
C ALA A 241 17.35 -2.36 17.50
N GLU A 242 17.65 -3.65 17.73
CA GLU A 242 18.54 -4.45 16.89
C GLU A 242 17.85 -5.03 15.65
N PHE A 243 16.53 -4.86 15.50
CA PHE A 243 15.80 -5.39 14.35
C PHE A 243 16.33 -4.75 13.04
N PRO A 244 16.56 -5.53 11.96
CA PRO A 244 17.21 -5.03 10.75
C PRO A 244 16.52 -3.82 10.13
N ASP A 245 17.32 -2.81 9.78
CA ASP A 245 16.89 -1.67 8.98
C ASP A 245 17.30 -1.86 7.52
N TYR A 246 16.36 -1.61 6.63
CA TYR A 246 16.52 -1.66 5.18
C TYR A 246 15.41 -0.82 4.56
#